data_AF-A0A8H4AM60-F1
#
_entry.id   AF-A0A8H4AM60-F1
#
_cell.length_a   1.000
_cell.length_b   1.000
_cell.length_c   1.000
_cell.angle_alpha   90.00
_cell.angle_beta   90.00
_cell.angle_gamma   90.00
#
_symmetry.space_group_name_H-M   'P 1'
#
loop_
_entity.id
_entity.type
_entity.pdbx_description
1 polymer ?
#
loop_
_entity_poly.entity_id
_entity_poly.type
_entity_poly.pdbx_seq_one_letter_code
_entity_poly.pdbx_strand_id
1 'polypeptide(L)'
;MDSHCHDQFKQTFQNFKKYSYTQSSLEYLIQKTSIFLLNYFKKIYLSKGVGYQDTNFKSFHYHLAALDITVSTKQLPCGYSTKKIPSLINCDLCDTLLQNQYEAEVLICGHGYHIICYNAMEGRCKYCYDYYETGIKNNVKSFINRLEKGANILTEDDIDIDEDNENENNNNNNNNDDDEVENLNLVLSEKDKIEQEFTDKLVNVLNW
;
A
#
# COMPACT_ATOMS: atom_id res chain seq x y z
N MET A 1 -40.09 -31.40 -31.95
CA MET A 1 -39.63 -30.08 -31.50
C MET A 1 -39.28 -30.24 -30.03
N ASP A 2 -38.09 -30.74 -29.74
CA ASP A 2 -37.65 -31.00 -28.36
C ASP A 2 -36.74 -29.85 -27.93
N SER A 3 -37.34 -28.91 -27.20
CA SER A 3 -36.67 -27.76 -26.60
C SER A 3 -36.50 -28.02 -25.10
N HIS A 4 -35.55 -28.88 -24.74
CA HIS A 4 -34.98 -28.85 -23.39
C HIS A 4 -33.53 -29.33 -23.44
N CYS A 5 -32.63 -28.47 -23.93
CA CYS A 5 -31.21 -28.65 -23.70
C CYS A 5 -30.95 -28.36 -22.22
N HIS A 6 -30.95 -29.43 -21.41
CA HIS A 6 -30.59 -29.39 -20.00
C HIS A 6 -29.07 -29.30 -19.93
N ASP A 7 -28.55 -28.10 -19.63
CA ASP A 7 -27.11 -27.83 -19.63
C ASP A 7 -26.43 -28.44 -18.39
N GLN A 8 -26.01 -29.70 -18.54
CA GLN A 8 -25.43 -30.53 -17.48
C GLN A 8 -24.16 -29.91 -16.87
N PHE A 9 -23.42 -29.12 -17.65
CA PHE A 9 -22.26 -28.36 -17.18
C PHE A 9 -22.66 -27.35 -16.09
N LYS A 10 -23.72 -26.57 -16.33
CA LYS A 10 -24.20 -25.57 -15.38
C LYS A 10 -24.62 -26.18 -14.05
N GLN A 11 -25.23 -27.37 -14.08
CA GLN A 11 -25.68 -28.07 -12.87
C GLN A 11 -24.53 -28.67 -12.05
N THR A 12 -23.44 -29.11 -12.71
CA THR A 12 -22.27 -29.65 -11.99
C THR A 12 -21.51 -28.57 -11.21
N PHE A 13 -21.49 -27.33 -11.70
CA PHE A 13 -20.77 -26.22 -11.06
C PHE A 13 -21.67 -25.24 -10.29
N GLN A 14 -23.00 -25.30 -10.46
CA GLN A 14 -23.95 -24.62 -9.58
C GLN A 14 -24.04 -25.35 -8.24
N ASN A 15 -23.00 -25.19 -7.43
CA ASN A 15 -23.16 -25.34 -5.99
C ASN A 15 -24.10 -24.23 -5.52
N PHE A 16 -25.39 -24.52 -5.37
CA PHE A 16 -26.35 -23.67 -4.66
C PHE A 16 -26.02 -23.68 -3.17
N LYS A 17 -24.80 -23.26 -2.79
CA LYS A 17 -24.52 -22.90 -1.41
C LYS A 17 -25.40 -21.69 -1.11
N LYS A 18 -26.40 -21.89 -0.26
CA LYS A 18 -27.22 -20.81 0.26
C LYS A 18 -26.25 -19.79 0.85
N TYR A 19 -26.19 -18.60 0.27
CA TYR A 19 -25.32 -17.54 0.75
C TYR A 19 -25.65 -17.29 2.22
N SER A 20 -24.64 -17.40 3.10
CA SER A 20 -24.87 -17.47 4.55
C SER A 20 -25.43 -16.18 5.14
N TYR A 21 -25.34 -15.06 4.42
CA TYR A 21 -25.80 -13.76 4.88
C TYR A 21 -27.19 -13.42 4.35
N THR A 22 -28.00 -12.86 5.24
CA THR A 22 -29.25 -12.20 4.84
C THR A 22 -28.94 -10.82 4.26
N GLN A 23 -29.91 -10.24 3.52
CA GLN A 23 -29.81 -8.86 3.04
C GLN A 23 -29.51 -7.87 4.17
N SER A 24 -30.19 -8.01 5.32
CA SER A 24 -29.96 -7.15 6.48
C SER A 24 -28.54 -7.30 7.06
N SER A 25 -28.00 -8.53 7.05
CA SER A 25 -26.63 -8.80 7.50
C SER A 25 -25.61 -8.18 6.56
N LEU A 26 -25.86 -8.24 5.25
CA LEU A 26 -25.03 -7.58 4.24
C LEU A 26 -25.04 -6.06 4.40
N GLU A 27 -26.21 -5.45 4.55
CA GLU A 27 -26.35 -4.01 4.78
C GLU A 27 -25.56 -3.54 6.00
N TYR A 28 -25.66 -4.27 7.11
CA TYR A 28 -24.89 -4.02 8.31
C TYR A 28 -23.38 -4.09 8.06
N LEU A 29 -22.89 -5.15 7.38
CA LEU A 29 -21.47 -5.30 7.07
C LEU A 29 -20.97 -4.19 6.14
N ILE A 30 -21.77 -3.78 5.16
CA ILE A 30 -21.46 -2.68 4.24
C ILE A 30 -21.33 -1.38 5.03
N GLN A 31 -22.30 -1.06 5.89
CA GLN A 31 -22.26 0.16 6.71
C GLN A 31 -21.04 0.16 7.64
N LYS A 32 -20.80 -0.93 8.37
CA LYS A 32 -19.66 -1.07 9.28
C LYS A 32 -18.32 -0.93 8.56
N THR A 33 -18.17 -1.58 7.40
CA THR A 33 -16.97 -1.47 6.56
C THR A 33 -16.80 -0.05 6.04
N SER A 34 -17.88 0.60 5.63
CA SER A 34 -17.85 1.99 5.14
C SER A 34 -17.41 2.96 6.24
N ILE A 35 -17.93 2.82 7.46
CA ILE A 35 -17.52 3.60 8.63
C ILE A 35 -16.02 3.42 8.91
N PHE A 36 -15.52 2.18 8.87
CA PHE A 36 -14.10 1.88 9.02
C PHE A 36 -13.25 2.59 7.97
N LEU A 37 -13.61 2.45 6.69
CA LEU A 37 -12.88 3.07 5.58
C LEU A 37 -12.88 4.59 5.68
N LEU A 38 -14.04 5.20 6.01
CA LEU A 38 -14.15 6.64 6.21
C LEU A 38 -13.22 7.13 7.34
N ASN A 39 -13.22 6.46 8.49
CA ASN A 39 -12.30 6.80 9.57
C ASN A 39 -10.83 6.68 9.16
N TYR A 40 -10.50 5.59 8.47
CA TYR A 40 -9.15 5.29 8.03
C TYR A 40 -8.62 6.36 7.06
N PHE A 41 -9.39 6.68 6.01
CA PHE A 41 -9.02 7.71 5.06
C PHE A 41 -9.01 9.12 5.66
N LYS A 42 -9.90 9.42 6.61
CA LYS A 42 -9.85 10.66 7.38
C LYS A 42 -8.53 10.78 8.15
N LYS A 43 -8.09 9.70 8.81
CA LYS A 43 -6.80 9.67 9.51
C LYS A 43 -5.65 9.93 8.55
N ILE A 44 -5.64 9.27 7.39
CA ILE A 44 -4.64 9.51 6.34
C ILE A 44 -4.62 10.98 5.91
N TYR A 45 -5.78 11.56 5.64
CA TYR A 45 -5.90 12.94 5.18
C TYR A 45 -5.38 13.94 6.23
N LEU A 46 -5.80 13.80 7.49
CA LEU A 46 -5.37 14.67 8.58
C LEU A 46 -3.87 14.52 8.91
N SER A 47 -3.28 13.36 8.62
CA SER A 47 -1.84 13.11 8.81
C SER A 47 -0.97 13.55 7.62
N LYS A 48 -1.54 14.23 6.61
CA LYS A 48 -0.78 14.71 5.45
C LYS A 48 0.36 15.64 5.87
N GLY A 49 1.57 15.33 5.44
CA GLY A 49 2.77 16.11 5.75
C GLY A 49 3.31 15.95 7.18
N VAL A 50 2.71 15.08 8.00
CA VAL A 50 3.15 14.80 9.38
C VAL A 50 4.21 13.69 9.44
N GLY A 51 4.25 12.83 8.42
CA GLY A 51 5.29 11.81 8.30
C GLY A 51 6.69 12.43 8.18
N TYR A 52 7.67 11.79 8.78
CA TYR A 52 9.05 12.29 8.81
C TYR A 52 10.05 11.14 8.61
N GLN A 53 11.23 11.50 8.14
CA GLN A 53 12.37 10.58 8.09
C GLN A 53 12.93 10.43 9.51
N ASP A 54 12.98 9.21 10.01
CA ASP A 54 13.59 8.90 11.31
C ASP A 54 15.11 8.93 11.19
N THR A 55 15.75 9.85 11.91
CA THR A 55 17.21 10.04 11.89
C THR A 55 17.95 9.14 12.88
N ASN A 56 17.24 8.35 13.68
CA ASN A 56 17.87 7.46 14.66
C ASN A 56 18.49 6.21 14.02
N PHE A 57 18.10 5.87 12.79
CA PHE A 57 18.65 4.75 12.05
C PHE A 57 19.78 5.22 11.12
N LYS A 58 20.85 4.41 10.99
CA LYS A 58 21.90 4.65 9.97
C LYS A 58 21.34 4.56 8.54
N SER A 59 20.28 3.77 8.36
CA SER A 59 19.52 3.61 7.13
C SER A 59 18.27 4.50 7.11
N PHE A 60 17.80 4.83 5.91
CA PHE A 60 16.65 5.71 5.68
C PHE A 60 15.34 5.03 6.15
N HIS A 61 14.88 5.36 7.35
CA HIS A 61 13.58 4.94 7.90
C HIS A 61 12.58 6.09 7.86
N TYR A 62 11.29 5.77 7.71
CA TYR A 62 10.21 6.75 7.64
C TYR A 62 9.06 6.39 8.57
N HIS A 63 8.62 7.36 9.37
CA HIS A 63 7.45 7.23 10.21
C HIS A 63 6.18 7.62 9.43
N LEU A 64 5.26 6.68 9.28
CA LEU A 64 3.97 6.85 8.61
C LEU A 64 2.90 7.21 9.66
N ALA A 65 2.75 8.50 9.95
CA ALA A 65 1.86 9.02 11.01
C ALA A 65 0.40 8.51 10.93
N ALA A 66 -0.13 8.31 9.72
CA ALA A 66 -1.48 7.78 9.53
C ALA A 66 -1.61 6.33 10.03
N LEU A 67 -0.55 5.55 9.96
CA LEU A 67 -0.51 4.13 10.33
C LEU A 67 0.13 3.91 11.70
N ASP A 68 0.86 4.91 12.21
CA ASP A 68 1.65 4.82 13.44
C ASP A 68 2.68 3.68 13.37
N ILE A 69 3.34 3.57 12.22
CA ILE A 69 4.40 2.57 11.98
C ILE A 69 5.63 3.27 11.40
N THR A 70 6.81 2.71 11.70
CA THR A 70 8.07 3.09 11.06
C THR A 70 8.47 2.01 10.08
N VAL A 71 8.82 2.39 8.85
CA VAL A 71 9.18 1.47 7.77
C VAL A 71 10.53 1.84 7.17
N SER A 72 11.24 0.85 6.64
CA SER A 72 12.47 1.08 5.88
C SER A 72 12.15 1.48 4.43
N THR A 73 13.11 2.08 3.73
CA THR A 73 12.95 2.43 2.29
C THR A 73 12.64 1.24 1.39
N LYS A 74 12.95 0.00 1.80
CA LYS A 74 12.63 -1.23 1.06
C LYS A 74 11.12 -1.46 0.95
N GLN A 75 10.35 -0.91 1.89
CA GLN A 75 8.89 -1.02 1.94
C GLN A 75 8.20 0.18 1.28
N LEU A 76 8.97 1.17 0.82
CA LEU A 76 8.46 2.39 0.19
C LEU A 76 8.58 2.33 -1.34
N PRO A 77 7.85 3.20 -2.06
CA PRO A 77 8.09 3.40 -3.49
C PRO A 77 9.56 3.69 -3.78
N CYS A 78 10.06 3.18 -4.91
CA CYS A 78 11.47 3.26 -5.29
C CYS A 78 12.06 4.68 -5.23
N GLY A 79 11.26 5.72 -5.46
CA GLY A 79 11.71 7.11 -5.40
C GLY A 79 12.35 7.49 -4.07
N TYR A 80 11.90 6.89 -2.96
CA TYR A 80 12.45 7.12 -1.61
C TYR A 80 13.86 6.52 -1.41
N SER A 81 14.29 5.62 -2.30
CA SER A 81 15.66 5.07 -2.31
C SER A 81 16.60 5.82 -3.26
N THR A 82 16.08 6.80 -4.00
CA THR A 82 16.88 7.57 -4.96
C THR A 82 17.51 8.81 -4.31
N LYS A 83 18.44 9.46 -5.01
CA LYS A 83 19.10 10.68 -4.53
C LYS A 83 18.15 11.88 -4.35
N LYS A 84 16.99 11.88 -5.01
CA LYS A 84 15.96 12.91 -4.89
C LYS A 84 14.74 12.27 -4.26
N ILE A 85 14.46 12.60 -3.01
CA ILE A 85 13.22 12.16 -2.36
C ILE A 85 12.02 12.79 -3.08
N PRO A 86 10.95 12.03 -3.38
CA PRO A 86 9.79 12.57 -4.06
C PRO A 86 9.17 13.78 -3.35
N SER A 87 8.89 14.83 -4.10
CA SER A 87 8.16 15.98 -3.58
C SER A 87 6.64 15.78 -3.69
N LEU A 88 5.92 16.11 -2.60
CA LEU A 88 4.46 16.06 -2.58
C LEU A 88 3.79 17.26 -3.27
N ILE A 89 4.55 18.33 -3.51
CA ILE A 89 4.01 19.65 -3.87
C ILE A 89 4.65 20.16 -5.17
N ASN A 90 5.92 19.88 -5.38
CA ASN A 90 6.68 20.39 -6.51
C ASN A 90 6.98 19.29 -7.52
N CYS A 91 7.15 19.69 -8.78
CA CYS A 91 7.70 18.84 -9.81
C CYS A 91 9.13 18.46 -9.45
N ASP A 92 9.44 17.17 -9.45
CA ASP A 92 10.75 16.66 -9.08
C ASP A 92 11.83 17.04 -10.10
N LEU A 93 11.47 17.46 -11.33
CA LEU A 93 12.42 17.90 -12.35
C LEU A 93 12.73 19.40 -12.30
N CYS A 94 11.71 20.25 -12.23
CA CYS A 94 11.88 21.71 -12.34
C CYS A 94 11.69 22.47 -11.02
N ASP A 95 11.38 21.74 -9.93
CA ASP A 95 11.15 22.26 -8.57
C ASP A 95 10.04 23.32 -8.46
N THR A 96 9.19 23.47 -9.49
CA THR A 96 8.02 24.36 -9.45
C THR A 96 6.75 23.61 -9.05
N LEU A 97 5.79 24.34 -8.49
CA LEU A 97 4.53 23.79 -7.96
C LEU A 97 3.80 22.93 -8.99
N LEU A 98 3.29 21.77 -8.59
CA LEU A 98 2.34 20.97 -9.37
C LEU A 98 0.98 21.69 -9.31
N GLN A 99 0.79 22.68 -10.20
CA GLN A 99 -0.28 23.67 -10.11
C GLN A 99 -1.70 23.12 -10.34
N ASN A 100 -1.85 21.91 -10.88
CA ASN A 100 -3.12 21.19 -10.93
C ASN A 100 -2.90 19.69 -11.25
N GLN A 101 -3.89 18.85 -10.96
CA GLN A 101 -3.87 17.40 -11.22
C GLN A 101 -4.00 17.00 -12.70
N TYR A 102 -4.27 17.96 -13.61
CA TYR A 102 -4.46 17.71 -15.04
C TYR A 102 -3.17 17.92 -15.85
N GLU A 103 -2.20 18.63 -15.29
CA GLU A 103 -0.91 18.95 -15.89
C GLU A 103 0.24 18.28 -15.15
N ALA A 104 -0.07 17.39 -14.21
CA ALA A 104 0.89 16.69 -13.38
C ALA A 104 0.61 15.19 -13.33
N GLU A 105 1.68 14.40 -13.30
CA GLU A 105 1.64 12.95 -13.09
C GLU A 105 2.52 12.58 -11.91
N VAL A 106 1.96 11.82 -10.97
CA VAL A 106 2.73 11.15 -9.93
C VAL A 106 2.92 9.71 -10.34
N LEU A 107 4.17 9.29 -10.51
CA LEU A 107 4.53 7.95 -10.94
C LEU A 107 4.47 6.97 -9.77
N ILE A 108 4.43 5.66 -10.07
CA ILE A 108 4.41 4.60 -9.05
C ILE A 108 5.64 4.62 -8.12
N CYS A 109 6.75 5.22 -8.55
CA CYS A 109 7.93 5.40 -7.71
C CYS A 109 7.78 6.53 -6.69
N GLY A 110 6.69 7.29 -6.74
CA GLY A 110 6.38 8.42 -5.86
C GLY A 110 6.72 9.78 -6.46
N HIS A 111 7.61 9.86 -7.45
CA HIS A 111 8.00 11.14 -8.07
C HIS A 111 6.86 11.77 -8.87
N GLY A 112 6.65 13.07 -8.66
CA GLY A 112 5.68 13.90 -9.35
C GLY A 112 6.32 14.81 -10.38
N TYR A 113 5.73 14.91 -11.57
CA TYR A 113 6.22 15.75 -12.65
C TYR A 113 5.09 16.51 -13.31
N HIS A 114 5.37 17.70 -13.86
CA HIS A 114 4.48 18.23 -14.89
C HIS A 114 4.49 17.30 -16.10
N ILE A 115 3.37 17.14 -16.80
CA ILE A 115 3.28 16.32 -18.02
C ILE A 115 4.34 16.75 -19.04
N ILE A 116 4.57 18.06 -19.20
CA ILE A 116 5.60 18.59 -20.09
C ILE A 116 7.00 18.17 -19.63
N CYS A 117 7.28 18.22 -18.32
CA CYS A 117 8.55 17.76 -17.74
C CYS A 117 8.74 16.25 -17.93
N TYR A 118 7.69 15.47 -17.70
CA TYR A 118 7.73 14.02 -17.86
C TYR A 118 7.98 13.60 -19.31
N ASN A 119 7.32 14.28 -20.26
CA ASN A 119 7.52 14.08 -21.70
C ASN A 119 8.93 14.50 -22.14
N ALA A 120 9.46 15.60 -21.60
CA ALA A 120 10.84 16.03 -21.86
C ALA A 120 11.89 15.00 -21.39
N MET A 121 11.52 14.12 -20.46
CA MET A 121 12.34 12.99 -20.01
C MET A 121 12.03 11.69 -20.75
N GLU A 122 11.30 11.71 -21.87
CA GLU A 122 10.91 10.52 -22.64
C GLU A 122 10.02 9.54 -21.86
N GLY A 123 9.20 10.05 -20.93
CA GLY A 123 8.23 9.21 -20.20
C GLY A 123 8.88 8.26 -19.18
N ARG A 124 10.05 8.59 -18.65
CA ARG A 124 10.70 7.83 -17.56
C ARG A 124 11.08 8.71 -16.38
N CYS A 125 11.06 8.14 -15.18
CA CYS A 125 11.61 8.81 -14.02
C CYS A 125 13.14 8.83 -14.11
N LYS A 126 13.73 10.02 -14.28
CA LYS A 126 15.18 10.21 -14.33
C LYS A 126 15.87 9.68 -13.06
N TYR A 127 15.33 9.97 -11.89
CA TYR A 127 15.97 9.60 -10.62
C TYR A 127 15.99 8.08 -10.41
N CYS A 128 14.90 7.39 -10.73
CA CYS A 128 14.87 5.93 -10.68
C CYS A 128 15.77 5.31 -11.75
N TYR A 129 15.81 5.88 -12.96
CA TYR A 129 16.72 5.42 -14.01
C TYR A 129 18.18 5.48 -13.55
N ASP A 130 18.63 6.64 -13.05
CA ASP A 130 19.99 6.85 -12.56
C ASP A 130 20.30 5.90 -11.37
N TYR A 131 19.32 5.68 -10.49
CA TYR A 131 19.43 4.74 -9.36
C TYR A 131 19.66 3.30 -9.85
N TYR A 132 18.81 2.80 -10.75
CA TYR A 132 18.96 1.44 -11.28
C TYR A 132 20.24 1.28 -12.10
N GLU A 133 20.57 2.24 -12.95
CA GLU A 133 21.80 2.21 -13.75
C GLU A 133 23.04 2.11 -12.85
N THR A 134 23.07 2.92 -11.79
CA THR A 134 24.17 2.91 -10.81
C THR A 134 24.20 1.59 -10.03
N GLY A 135 23.05 1.13 -9.53
CA GLY A 135 22.94 -0.13 -8.79
C GLY A 135 23.38 -1.34 -9.61
N ILE A 136 22.97 -1.42 -10.88
CA ILE A 136 23.39 -2.48 -11.80
C ILE A 136 24.91 -2.45 -12.00
N LYS A 137 25.49 -1.27 -12.29
CA LYS A 137 26.95 -1.13 -12.47
C LYS A 137 27.72 -1.59 -11.24
N ASN A 138 27.27 -1.18 -10.05
CA ASN A 138 27.91 -1.54 -8.78
C ASN A 138 27.79 -3.05 -8.50
N ASN A 139 26.61 -3.63 -8.69
CA ASN A 139 26.38 -5.05 -8.45
C ASN A 139 27.16 -5.92 -9.43
N VAL A 140 27.22 -5.54 -10.71
CA VAL A 140 28.04 -6.24 -11.71
C VAL A 140 29.52 -6.16 -11.34
N LYS A 141 30.01 -4.97 -10.97
CA LYS A 141 31.41 -4.80 -10.54
C LYS A 141 31.73 -5.68 -9.32
N SER A 142 30.86 -5.67 -8.31
CA SER A 142 31.00 -6.53 -7.12
C SER A 142 31.01 -8.02 -7.49
N PHE A 143 30.10 -8.43 -8.37
CA PHE A 143 30.04 -9.82 -8.85
C PHE A 143 31.32 -10.25 -9.58
N ILE A 144 31.83 -9.44 -10.52
CA ILE A 144 33.08 -9.72 -11.22
C ILE A 144 34.26 -9.80 -10.25
N ASN A 145 34.36 -8.87 -9.30
CA ASN A 145 35.42 -8.87 -8.29
C ASN A 145 35.41 -10.18 -7.47
N ARG A 146 34.23 -10.71 -7.12
CA ARG A 146 34.12 -11.99 -6.40
C ARG A 146 34.55 -13.19 -7.25
N LEU A 147 34.21 -13.19 -8.54
CA LEU A 147 34.66 -14.24 -9.46
C LEU A 147 36.20 -14.23 -9.64
N GLU A 148 36.81 -13.04 -9.69
CA GLU A 148 38.25 -12.88 -9.87
C GLU A 148 39.07 -13.23 -8.61
N LYS A 149 38.51 -13.03 -7.42
CA LYS A 149 39.19 -13.30 -6.13
C LYS A 149 39.39 -14.80 -5.80
N GLY A 150 38.81 -15.72 -6.57
CA GLY A 150 38.96 -17.17 -6.34
C GLY A 150 38.00 -17.69 -5.26
N ALA A 151 38.50 -18.45 -4.27
CA ALA A 151 37.64 -19.13 -3.28
C ALA A 151 36.68 -18.13 -2.57
N ASN A 152 35.40 -18.51 -2.46
CA ASN A 152 34.33 -17.74 -1.79
C ASN A 152 34.59 -17.60 -0.28
N ILE A 153 35.52 -16.75 0.11
CA ILE A 153 35.62 -16.25 1.48
C ILE A 153 34.80 -14.96 1.48
N LEU A 154 33.57 -15.04 2.00
CA LEU A 154 32.76 -13.85 2.24
C LEU A 154 33.53 -12.96 3.22
N THR A 155 33.87 -11.75 2.79
CA THR A 155 34.46 -10.73 3.65
C THR A 155 33.36 -9.86 4.25
N GLU A 156 33.64 -9.14 5.34
CA GLU A 156 32.68 -8.20 5.95
C GLU A 156 32.16 -7.16 4.95
N ASP A 157 32.95 -6.83 3.92
CA ASP A 157 32.56 -5.94 2.80
C ASP A 157 31.52 -6.57 1.84
N ASP A 158 31.32 -7.90 1.87
CA ASP A 158 30.38 -8.64 1.01
C ASP A 158 28.99 -8.83 1.65
N ILE A 159 28.85 -8.47 2.93
CA ILE A 159 27.60 -8.57 3.67
C ILE A 159 27.02 -7.16 3.79
N ASP A 160 26.00 -6.86 2.98
CA ASP A 160 25.19 -5.64 3.13
C ASP A 160 24.30 -5.82 4.37
N ILE A 161 24.88 -5.62 5.54
CA ILE A 161 24.18 -5.69 6.82
C ILE A 161 23.42 -4.36 7.00
N ASP A 162 22.26 -4.25 6.35
CA ASP A 162 21.15 -3.58 7.02
C ASP A 162 20.66 -4.57 8.08
N GLU A 163 21.26 -4.49 9.27
CA GLU A 163 20.81 -5.20 10.47
C GLU A 163 19.45 -4.63 10.89
N ASP A 164 18.39 -4.99 10.16
CA ASP A 164 17.04 -4.94 10.69
C ASP A 164 16.98 -6.06 11.72
N ASN A 165 17.20 -5.71 13.00
CA ASN A 165 16.89 -6.57 14.13
C ASN A 165 15.37 -6.81 14.14
N GLU A 166 14.92 -7.75 13.33
CA GLU A 166 13.58 -8.32 13.39
C GLU A 166 13.48 -9.14 14.67
N ASN A 167 13.04 -8.49 15.76
CA ASN A 167 12.36 -9.19 16.83
C ASN A 167 11.04 -9.71 16.26
N GLU A 168 11.08 -10.89 15.63
CA GLU A 168 9.91 -11.70 15.32
C GLU A 168 9.22 -12.11 16.62
N ASN A 169 8.33 -11.26 17.12
CA ASN A 169 7.32 -11.70 18.08
C ASN A 169 6.29 -12.56 17.33
N ASN A 170 6.55 -13.86 17.31
CA ASN A 170 5.60 -14.91 16.99
C ASN A 170 4.36 -14.80 17.89
N ASN A 171 3.31 -14.13 17.41
CA ASN A 171 1.96 -14.28 17.94
C ASN A 171 1.16 -15.20 17.01
N ASN A 172 1.29 -16.50 17.27
CA ASN A 172 0.32 -17.50 16.82
C ASN A 172 -1.02 -17.25 17.53
N ASN A 173 -1.93 -16.53 16.87
CA ASN A 173 -3.34 -16.60 17.21
C ASN A 173 -4.03 -17.58 16.25
N ASN A 174 -4.22 -18.81 16.74
CA ASN A 174 -5.23 -19.71 16.21
C ASN A 174 -6.60 -19.05 16.47
N ASN A 175 -7.17 -18.43 15.45
CA ASN A 175 -8.59 -18.08 15.46
C ASN A 175 -9.36 -19.34 15.04
N ASN A 176 -10.09 -19.90 15.99
CA ASN A 176 -11.14 -20.87 15.70
C ASN A 176 -12.29 -20.14 15.01
N ASP A 177 -12.55 -20.48 13.74
CA ASP A 177 -13.63 -19.93 12.91
C ASP A 177 -15.01 -20.53 13.26
N ASP A 178 -15.39 -20.57 14.54
CA ASP A 178 -16.70 -21.11 14.98
C ASP A 178 -17.58 -20.10 15.75
N ASP A 179 -17.13 -18.86 15.98
CA ASP A 179 -17.87 -17.85 16.76
C ASP A 179 -18.72 -16.87 15.93
N GLU A 180 -18.70 -16.92 14.59
CA GLU A 180 -19.35 -15.89 13.75
C GLU A 180 -20.89 -15.97 13.70
N VAL A 181 -21.50 -17.11 14.01
CA VAL A 181 -22.96 -17.31 13.82
C VAL A 181 -23.77 -16.81 15.02
N GLU A 182 -23.22 -16.84 16.23
CA GLU A 182 -23.93 -16.42 17.45
C GLU A 182 -23.98 -14.89 17.63
N ASN A 183 -23.12 -14.15 16.91
CA ASN A 183 -23.00 -12.70 17.02
C ASN A 183 -24.03 -11.91 16.18
N LEU A 184 -24.70 -12.53 15.20
CA LEU A 184 -25.64 -11.83 14.29
C LEU A 184 -26.96 -11.40 14.96
N ASN A 185 -27.42 -12.10 15.99
CA ASN A 185 -28.67 -11.77 16.68
C ASN A 185 -28.51 -10.59 17.66
N LEU A 186 -27.32 -10.41 18.23
CA LEU A 186 -26.96 -9.19 18.99
C LEU A 186 -26.83 -7.97 18.07
N VAL A 187 -26.36 -8.18 16.83
CA VAL A 187 -26.13 -7.16 15.79
C VAL A 187 -27.39 -6.43 15.32
N LEU A 188 -28.58 -7.06 15.37
CA LEU A 188 -29.84 -6.39 15.01
C LEU A 188 -30.24 -5.27 16.00
N SER A 189 -29.72 -5.29 17.23
CA SER A 189 -30.01 -4.25 18.25
C SER A 189 -29.17 -2.97 18.08
N GLU A 190 -28.12 -3.02 17.26
CA GLU A 190 -27.21 -1.89 17.04
C GLU A 190 -27.29 -1.32 15.61
N LYS A 191 -28.14 -1.89 14.75
CA LYS A 191 -28.29 -1.47 13.34
C LYS A 191 -28.60 0.02 13.24
N ASP A 192 -29.54 0.52 14.04
CA ASP A 192 -29.95 1.93 14.03
C ASP A 192 -28.80 2.87 14.47
N LYS A 193 -27.94 2.44 15.40
CA LYS A 193 -26.78 3.23 15.84
C LYS A 193 -25.73 3.34 14.73
N ILE A 194 -25.47 2.24 14.04
CA ILE A 194 -24.51 2.18 12.94
C ILE A 194 -25.03 2.93 11.71
N GLU A 195 -26.33 2.85 11.43
CA GLU A 195 -26.94 3.62 10.36
C GLU A 195 -26.83 5.12 10.63
N GLN A 196 -27.14 5.55 11.86
CA GLN A 196 -26.96 6.94 12.27
C GLN A 196 -25.49 7.40 12.17
N GLU A 197 -24.54 6.62 12.71
CA GLU A 197 -23.11 6.94 12.63
C GLU A 197 -22.64 7.03 11.16
N PHE A 198 -23.12 6.12 10.31
CA PHE A 198 -22.79 6.12 8.89
C PHE A 198 -23.29 7.39 8.19
N THR A 199 -24.55 7.77 8.41
CA THR A 199 -25.13 9.01 7.87
C THR A 199 -24.36 10.24 8.35
N ASP A 200 -24.06 10.33 9.65
CA ASP A 200 -23.31 11.44 10.23
C ASP A 200 -21.90 11.55 9.62
N LYS A 201 -21.22 10.41 9.39
CA LYS A 201 -19.91 10.41 8.75
C LYS A 201 -19.97 10.85 7.30
N LEU A 202 -20.95 10.38 6.53
CA LEU A 202 -21.14 10.79 5.13
C LEU A 202 -21.34 12.29 5.00
N VAL A 203 -22.16 12.91 5.85
CA VAL A 203 -22.37 14.38 5.86
C VAL A 203 -21.06 15.12 6.11
N ASN A 204 -20.20 14.58 6.97
CA ASN A 204 -18.94 15.20 7.33
C ASN A 204 -17.80 14.98 6.32
N VAL A 205 -17.93 14.09 5.33
CA VAL A 205 -16.93 13.90 4.27
C VAL A 205 -16.76 15.16 3.43
N LEU A 206 -17.84 15.93 3.22
CA LEU A 206 -17.80 17.19 2.46
C LEU A 206 -16.98 18.30 3.15
N ASN A 207 -16.63 18.10 4.43
CA ASN A 207 -15.84 19.04 5.23
C ASN A 207 -14.38 18.59 5.41
N TRP A 208 -13.94 17.53 4.71
CA TRP A 208 -12.54 17.10 4.70
C TRP A 208 -11.74 17.92 3.70
#